data_AF-A0A8T6ZRM3-F1
#
_entry.id   AF-A0A8T6ZRM3-F1
#
_cell.length_a   1.000
_cell.length_b   1.000
_cell.length_c   1.000
_cell.angle_alpha   90.00
_cell.angle_beta   90.00
_cell.angle_gamma   90.00
#
_symmetry.space_group_name_H-M   'P 1'
#
loop_
_entity.id
_entity.type
_entity.pdbx_description
1 polymer ?
#
loop_
_entity_poly.entity_id
_entity_poly.type
_entity_poly.pdbx_seq_one_letter_code
_entity_poly.pdbx_strand_id
1 'polypeptide(L)' 'MKIVTELPRKVTEIENVWVPMPDGAGLAARIWLPEDAPRDPVPAILEYIPYRKRFGTAARDVVT' A
#
# COMPACT_ATOMS: atom_id res chain seq x y z
N MET A 1 3.01 27.53 2.46
CA MET A 1 2.67 26.09 2.51
C MET A 1 1.33 25.91 1.82
N LYS A 2 1.24 25.07 0.78
CA LYS A 2 -0.02 24.78 0.07
C LYS A 2 -0.52 23.42 0.56
N ILE A 3 -1.71 23.39 1.16
CA ILE A 3 -2.36 22.15 1.57
C ILE A 3 -3.28 21.73 0.44
N VAL A 4 -3.17 20.46 0.01
CA VAL A 4 -4.04 19.88 -1.01
C VAL A 4 -4.90 18.83 -0.32
N THR A 5 -6.22 19.02 -0.36
CA THR A 5 -7.21 18.11 0.22
C THR A 5 -7.90 17.25 -0.84
N GLU A 6 -7.76 17.61 -2.11
CA GLU A 6 -8.39 16.94 -3.25
C GLU A 6 -7.31 16.41 -4.19
N LEU A 7 -7.30 15.10 -4.38
CA LEU A 7 -6.39 14.41 -5.30
C LEU A 7 -7.14 14.12 -6.62
N PRO A 8 -6.43 14.11 -7.77
CA PRO A 8 -7.07 14.00 -9.08
C PRO A 8 -7.69 12.63 -9.38
N ARG A 9 -7.33 11.59 -8.61
CA ARG A 9 -7.83 10.24 -8.80
C ARG A 9 -8.36 9.68 -7.48
N LYS A 10 -9.50 8.99 -7.57
CA LYS A 10 -9.97 8.14 -6.47
C LYS A 10 -9.09 6.91 -6.38
N VAL A 11 -8.85 6.47 -5.15
CA VAL A 11 -7.94 5.36 -4.85
C VAL A 11 -8.71 4.32 -4.04
N THR A 12 -8.59 3.07 -4.46
CA THR A 12 -9.05 1.90 -3.69
C THR A 12 -7.85 1.27 -2.98
N GLU A 13 -8.03 0.90 -1.71
CA GLU A 13 -7.04 0.13 -0.97
C GLU A 13 -7.28 -1.37 -1.17
N ILE A 14 -6.23 -2.09 -1.58
CA ILE A 14 -6.16 -3.54 -1.52
C ILE A 14 -5.27 -3.89 -0.33
N GLU A 15 -5.91 -4.21 0.78
CA GLU A 15 -5.22 -4.36 2.06
C GLU A 15 -4.20 -5.50 2.01
N ASN A 16 -4.53 -6.63 1.39
CA ASN A 16 -3.68 -7.81 1.33
C ASN A 16 -3.57 -8.42 -0.08
N VAL A 17 -2.35 -8.37 -0.62
CA VAL A 17 -1.93 -9.10 -1.82
C VAL A 17 -0.71 -9.94 -1.48
N TRP A 18 -0.65 -11.16 -2.00
CA TRP A 18 0.54 -12.03 -1.93
C TRP A 18 1.34 -11.90 -3.21
N VAL A 19 2.63 -11.56 -3.09
CA VAL A 19 3.59 -11.55 -4.18
C VAL A 19 4.43 -12.82 -4.07
N PRO A 20 4.29 -13.77 -4.99
CA PRO A 20 5.09 -14.99 -4.97
C PRO A 20 6.54 -14.69 -5.33
N MET A 21 7.47 -15.31 -4.61
CA MET A 21 8.90 -15.16 -4.83
C MET A 21 9.49 -16.44 -5.45
N PRO A 22 10.62 -16.35 -6.18
CA PRO A 22 11.24 -17.51 -6.81
C PRO A 22 11.67 -18.64 -5.85
N ASP A 23 11.88 -18.32 -4.58
CA ASP A 23 12.24 -19.26 -3.50
C ASP A 23 11.01 -19.94 -2.85
N GLY A 24 9.81 -19.63 -3.33
CA GLY A 24 8.55 -20.15 -2.80
C GLY A 24 7.99 -19.35 -1.62
N ALA A 25 8.68 -18.30 -1.16
CA ALA A 25 8.13 -17.39 -0.16
C ALA A 25 6.99 -16.55 -0.75
N GLY A 26 6.06 -16.12 0.10
CA GLY A 26 5.04 -15.13 -0.24
C GLY A 26 5.32 -13.82 0.49
N LEU A 27 5.49 -12.71 -0.23
CA LEU A 27 5.55 -11.38 0.37
C LEU A 27 4.15 -10.80 0.46
N ALA A 28 3.79 -10.25 1.62
CA ALA A 28 2.54 -9.52 1.77
C ALA A 28 2.71 -8.06 1.36
N ALA A 29 1.91 -7.60 0.42
CA ALA A 29 1.89 -6.22 -0.05
C ALA A 29 0.51 -5.57 0.19
N ARG A 30 0.51 -4.26 0.44
CA ARG A 30 -0.69 -3.40 0.43
C ARG A 30 -0.58 -2.54 -0.81
N ILE A 31 -1.68 -2.36 -1.53
CA ILE A 31 -1.69 -1.58 -2.77
C ILE A 31 -2.73 -0.48 -2.63
N TRP A 32 -2.31 0.75 -2.93
CA TRP A 32 -3.22 1.87 -3.16
C TRP A 32 -3.34 2.05 -4.66
N LEU A 33 -4.46 1.62 -5.23
CA LEU A 33 -4.66 1.55 -6.67
C LEU A 33 -5.66 2.62 -7.12
N PRO A 34 -5.31 3.51 -8.06
CA PRO A 34 -6.30 4.38 -8.71
C PRO A 34 -7.41 3.54 -9.37
N GLU A 35 -8.67 3.94 -9.19
CA GLU A 35 -9.82 3.19 -9.72
C GLU A 35 -9.80 3.05 -11.25
N ASP A 36 -9.14 3.97 -11.95
CA ASP A 36 -9.00 4.00 -13.40
C ASP A 36 -7.75 3.26 -13.94
N ALA A 37 -6.86 2.80 -13.06
CA ALA A 37 -5.59 2.16 -13.42
C ALA A 37 -5.73 0.93 -14.38
N PRO A 38 -6.81 0.12 -14.35
CA PRO A 38 -6.98 -0.96 -15.32
C PRO A 38 -7.13 -0.49 -16.78
N ARG A 39 -7.54 0.77 -16.99
CA ARG A 39 -7.73 1.37 -18.33
C ARG A 39 -6.66 2.40 -18.66
N ASP A 40 -6.21 3.17 -17.67
CA ASP A 40 -5.17 4.19 -17.78
C ASP A 40 -4.08 3.96 -16.72
N PRO A 41 -3.13 3.03 -16.98
CA PRO A 41 -2.14 2.61 -16.00
C PRO A 41 -1.16 3.74 -15.68
N VAL A 42 -0.75 3.78 -14.41
CA VAL A 42 0.22 4.76 -13.89
C VAL A 42 1.49 4.05 -13.41
N PRO A 43 2.63 4.76 -13.34
CA PRO A 43 3.82 4.23 -12.69
C PRO A 43 3.54 3.87 -11.24
N ALA A 44 4.15 2.78 -10.76
CA ALA A 44 4.06 2.36 -9.38
C ALA A 44 5.24 2.89 -8.56
N ILE A 45 4.97 3.27 -7.31
CA ILE A 45 5.99 3.49 -6.29
C ILE A 45 6.01 2.24 -5.41
N LEU A 46 7.21 1.70 -5.18
CA LEU A 46 7.41 0.54 -4.32
C LEU A 46 8.17 0.96 -3.07
N GLU A 47 7.57 0.68 -1.91
CA GLU A 47 8.22 0.80 -0.61
C GLU A 47 8.40 -0.60 -0.03
N TYR A 48 9.64 -0.97 0.30
CA TYR A 48 9.95 -2.24 0.95
C TYR A 48 10.28 -2.00 2.42
N ILE A 49 9.42 -2.50 3.32
CA ILE A 49 9.55 -2.30 4.76
C ILE A 49 9.86 -3.66 5.40
N PRO A 50 11.06 -3.85 6.00
CA PRO A 50 11.47 -5.15 6.52
C PRO A 50 10.77 -5.52 7.84
N TYR A 51 10.21 -4.53 8.54
CA TYR A 51 9.66 -4.74 9.88
C TYR A 51 8.18 -5.11 9.86
N ARG A 52 7.33 -4.28 9.23
CA ARG A 52 5.87 -4.44 9.27
C ARG A 52 5.21 -3.78 8.07
N LYS A 53 4.20 -4.45 7.52
CA LYS A 53 3.32 -3.94 6.46
C LYS A 53 2.33 -2.87 6.96
N ARG A 54 1.97 -2.89 8.24
CA ARG A 54 1.10 -1.88 8.87
C ARG A 54 1.97 -0.91 9.66
N PHE A 55 1.76 0.38 9.46
CA PHE A 55 2.33 1.42 10.32
C PHE A 55 1.62 1.48 11.68
N GLY A 56 2.35 1.96 12.69
CA GLY A 56 2.08 1.83 14.12
C GLY A 56 0.87 2.58 14.68
N THR A 57 -0.33 2.18 14.27
CA THR A 57 -1.61 2.56 14.91
C THR A 57 -2.40 1.33 15.36
N ALA A 58 -1.74 0.17 15.47
CA ALA A 58 -2.38 -0.97 16.11
C ALA A 58 -2.53 -0.64 17.60
N ALA A 59 -3.68 -0.94 18.20
CA ALA A 59 -3.90 -0.73 19.63
C ALA A 59 -2.82 -1.40 20.51
N ARG A 60 -2.17 -2.47 19.99
CA ARG A 60 -1.05 -3.16 20.63
C ARG A 60 0.25 -2.34 20.69
N ASP A 61 0.43 -1.35 19.82
CA ASP A 61 1.60 -0.46 19.82
C ASP A 61 1.49 0.64 20.90
N VAL A 62 0.33 0.80 21.55
CA VAL A 62 0.06 1.83 22.58
C VAL A 62 0.21 1.29 24.01
N VAL A 63 0.31 -0.02 24.21
CA VAL A 63 0.35 -0.60 25.56
C VAL A 63 1.79 -0.55 26.11
N THR A 64 2.05 0.40 27.00
CA THR A 64 3.18 0.40 27.95
C THR A 64 2.66 0.06 29.34
#